data_AF-A0A4Q1ABZ1-F1
#
_entry.id   AF-A0A4Q1ABZ1-F1
#
_cell.length_a   1.000
_cell.length_b   1.000
_cell.length_c   1.000
_cell.angle_alpha   90.00
_cell.angle_beta   90.00
_cell.angle_gamma   90.00
#
_symmetry.space_group_name_H-M   'P 1'
#
loop_
_entity.id
_entity.type
_entity.pdbx_description
1 polymer ?
#
loop_
_entity_poly.entity_id
_entity_poly.type
_entity_poly.pdbx_seq_one_letter_code
_entity_poly.pdbx_strand_id
1 'polypeptide(L)'
;MKKVLKIILYILFFSFSFILFLPKENLYFLFEKALKKEEIIISQELIDDKLLYLKISNGNIIYKRKPYAKFESVSISTKFFFSHAKITNIFFLNKNSSKYENLIDILSINYSIINPLNITIKGIGKMGKMTGIINLKEKIITLELEPSRLVKIDFNYLFNNWKLVKGKYYYEYQF
;
A
#
# COMPACT_ATOMS: atom_id res chain seq x y z
N MET A 1 -19.31 -37.07 -15.73
CA MET A 1 -17.93 -36.76 -15.29
C MET A 1 -17.10 -36.01 -16.32
N LYS A 2 -16.93 -36.52 -17.57
CA LYS A 2 -16.08 -35.86 -18.60
C LYS A 2 -16.50 -34.41 -18.95
N LYS A 3 -17.80 -34.08 -19.01
CA LYS A 3 -18.28 -32.71 -19.28
C LYS A 3 -18.01 -31.73 -18.14
N VAL A 4 -18.22 -32.16 -16.89
CA VAL A 4 -17.95 -31.35 -15.68
C VAL A 4 -16.46 -31.04 -15.57
N LEU A 5 -15.60 -32.04 -15.79
CA LEU A 5 -14.15 -31.85 -15.79
C LEU A 5 -13.69 -30.82 -16.84
N LYS A 6 -14.26 -30.87 -18.06
CA LYS A 6 -13.98 -29.88 -19.11
C LYS A 6 -14.36 -28.46 -18.68
N ILE A 7 -15.53 -28.28 -18.06
CA ILE A 7 -15.97 -26.97 -17.56
C ILE A 7 -15.02 -26.43 -16.50
N ILE A 8 -14.62 -27.25 -15.52
CA ILE A 8 -13.64 -26.87 -14.50
C ILE A 8 -12.33 -26.44 -15.15
N LEU A 9 -11.86 -27.20 -16.15
CA LEU A 9 -10.63 -26.89 -16.86
C LEU A 9 -10.71 -25.56 -17.63
N TYR A 10 -11.85 -25.27 -18.26
CA TYR A 10 -12.08 -23.98 -18.92
C TYR A 10 -12.12 -22.82 -17.94
N ILE A 11 -12.75 -22.97 -16.77
CA ILE A 11 -12.78 -21.94 -15.74
C ILE A 11 -11.37 -21.66 -15.21
N LEU A 12 -10.56 -22.71 -14.98
CA LEU A 12 -9.17 -22.56 -14.54
C LEU A 12 -8.31 -21.89 -15.63
N PHE A 13 -8.45 -22.32 -16.88
CA PHE A 13 -7.73 -21.74 -18.01
C PHE A 13 -8.09 -20.27 -18.23
N PHE A 14 -9.38 -19.94 -18.17
CA PHE A 14 -9.86 -18.57 -18.27
C PHE A 14 -9.34 -17.70 -17.13
N SER A 15 -9.45 -18.17 -15.87
CA SER A 15 -8.95 -17.44 -14.69
C SER A 15 -7.44 -17.20 -14.77
N PHE A 16 -6.69 -18.21 -15.21
CA PHE A 16 -5.24 -18.09 -15.40
C PHE A 16 -4.90 -17.07 -16.49
N SER A 17 -5.58 -17.16 -17.64
CA SER A 17 -5.40 -16.22 -18.74
C SER A 17 -5.73 -14.79 -18.32
N PHE A 18 -6.82 -14.61 -17.57
CA PHE A 18 -7.22 -13.31 -17.03
C PHE A 18 -6.14 -12.70 -16.12
N ILE A 19 -5.56 -13.49 -15.22
CA ILE A 19 -4.48 -13.01 -14.32
C ILE A 19 -3.22 -12.64 -15.12
N LEU A 20 -2.85 -13.46 -16.12
CA LEU A 20 -1.67 -13.22 -16.95
C LEU A 20 -1.80 -11.96 -17.81
N PHE A 21 -2.97 -11.75 -18.41
CA PHE A 21 -3.23 -10.64 -19.33
C PHE A 21 -3.84 -9.42 -18.65
N LEU A 22 -3.89 -9.37 -17.31
CA LEU A 22 -4.39 -8.22 -16.57
C LEU A 22 -3.47 -7.00 -16.81
N PRO A 23 -3.99 -5.87 -17.34
CA PRO A 23 -3.19 -4.66 -17.59
C PRO A 23 -2.94 -3.92 -16.26
N LYS A 24 -1.87 -4.33 -15.57
CA LYS A 24 -1.56 -3.87 -14.20
C LYS A 24 -1.18 -2.39 -14.18
N GLU A 25 -0.47 -1.94 -15.21
CA GLU A 25 -0.19 -0.51 -15.42
C GLU A 25 -1.48 0.34 -15.49
N ASN A 26 -2.49 -0.09 -16.26
CA ASN A 26 -3.76 0.65 -16.34
C ASN A 26 -4.50 0.70 -15.00
N LEU A 27 -4.43 -0.38 -14.20
CA LEU A 27 -4.98 -0.37 -12.85
C LEU A 27 -4.26 0.63 -11.95
N TYR A 28 -2.94 0.75 -12.09
CA TYR A 28 -2.16 1.76 -11.39
C TYR A 28 -2.56 3.18 -11.79
N PHE A 29 -2.73 3.48 -13.09
CA PHE A 29 -3.19 4.80 -13.53
C PHE A 29 -4.62 5.13 -13.07
N LEU A 30 -5.50 4.13 -12.97
CA LEU A 30 -6.82 4.31 -12.37
C LEU A 30 -6.72 4.68 -10.88
N PHE A 31 -5.79 4.05 -10.17
CA PHE A 31 -5.50 4.39 -8.77
C PHE A 31 -4.94 5.81 -8.63
N GLU A 32 -3.98 6.22 -9.46
CA GLU A 32 -3.47 7.60 -9.47
C GLU A 32 -4.57 8.61 -9.79
N LYS A 33 -5.46 8.31 -10.73
CA LYS A 33 -6.61 9.16 -11.04
C LYS A 33 -7.55 9.31 -9.86
N ALA A 34 -7.73 8.26 -9.05
CA ALA A 34 -8.50 8.33 -7.81
C ALA A 34 -7.78 9.20 -6.76
N LEU A 35 -6.48 8.99 -6.56
CA LEU A 35 -5.64 9.80 -5.65
C LEU A 35 -5.64 11.29 -6.01
N LYS A 36 -5.64 11.61 -7.30
CA LYS A 36 -5.67 12.99 -7.79
C LYS A 36 -6.93 13.75 -7.35
N LYS A 37 -8.06 13.06 -7.16
CA LYS A 37 -9.29 13.67 -6.62
C LYS A 37 -9.11 14.15 -5.18
N GLU A 38 -8.25 13.47 -4.43
CA GLU A 38 -7.88 13.78 -3.05
C GLU A 38 -6.62 14.69 -2.96
N GLU A 39 -6.25 15.34 -4.08
CA GLU A 39 -5.07 16.20 -4.18
C GLU A 39 -3.73 15.48 -3.89
N ILE A 40 -3.68 14.17 -4.07
CA ILE A 40 -2.46 13.34 -3.98
C ILE A 40 -1.96 13.07 -5.39
N ILE A 41 -0.71 13.46 -5.66
CA ILE A 41 -0.05 13.26 -6.96
C ILE A 41 1.22 12.45 -6.73
N ILE A 42 1.39 11.37 -7.49
CA ILE A 42 2.65 10.65 -7.62
C ILE A 42 3.34 11.17 -8.87
N SER A 43 4.65 11.42 -8.81
CA SER A 43 5.42 11.94 -9.94
C SER A 43 6.85 11.39 -9.98
N GLN A 44 7.44 11.39 -11.18
CA GLN A 44 8.79 10.89 -11.49
C GLN A 44 8.96 9.38 -11.32
N GLU A 45 7.85 8.65 -11.25
CA GLU A 45 7.84 7.20 -11.18
C GLU A 45 8.29 6.55 -12.49
N LEU A 46 9.06 5.48 -12.36
CA LEU A 46 9.42 4.58 -13.46
C LEU A 46 8.61 3.30 -13.31
N ILE A 47 7.76 3.00 -14.29
CA ILE A 47 6.87 1.85 -14.29
C ILE A 47 7.48 0.74 -15.18
N ASP A 48 7.63 -0.44 -14.61
CA ASP A 48 8.05 -1.68 -15.28
C ASP A 48 6.97 -2.75 -15.05
N ASP A 49 6.11 -2.95 -16.06
CA ASP A 49 5.04 -3.96 -16.04
C ASP A 49 5.53 -5.28 -16.64
N LYS A 50 5.47 -6.35 -15.84
CA LYS A 50 5.75 -7.73 -16.22
C LYS A 50 4.50 -8.58 -16.00
N LEU A 51 4.42 -9.72 -16.68
CA LEU A 51 3.26 -10.65 -16.67
C LEU A 51 2.55 -10.82 -15.31
N LEU A 52 3.28 -11.04 -14.22
CA LEU A 52 2.71 -11.26 -12.87
C LEU A 52 3.13 -10.21 -11.83
N TYR A 53 3.84 -9.17 -12.26
CA TYR A 53 4.56 -8.27 -11.38
C TYR A 53 4.61 -6.86 -11.96
N LEU A 54 4.20 -5.88 -11.18
CA LEU A 54 4.37 -4.47 -11.50
C LEU A 54 5.39 -3.86 -10.54
N LYS A 55 6.42 -3.21 -11.09
CA LYS A 55 7.38 -2.42 -10.31
C LYS A 55 7.24 -0.96 -10.66
N ILE A 56 7.20 -0.13 -9.63
CA ILE A 56 7.18 1.32 -9.74
C ILE A 56 8.36 1.81 -8.92
N SER A 57 9.27 2.58 -9.50
CA SER A 57 10.50 3.02 -8.82
C SER A 57 10.59 4.55 -8.77
N ASN A 58 11.19 5.08 -7.71
CA ASN A 58 11.53 6.49 -7.54
C ASN A 58 10.35 7.50 -7.58
N GLY A 59 9.19 7.13 -7.03
CA GLY A 59 8.04 8.03 -7.00
C GLY A 59 8.12 9.09 -5.91
N ASN A 60 7.77 10.33 -6.25
CA ASN A 60 7.56 11.43 -5.32
C ASN A 60 6.07 11.61 -5.03
N ILE A 61 5.70 11.70 -3.76
CA ILE A 61 4.34 11.93 -3.28
C ILE A 61 4.18 13.41 -2.94
N ILE A 62 3.27 14.07 -3.65
CA ILE A 62 2.88 15.45 -3.45
C ILE A 62 1.46 15.46 -2.90
N TYR A 63 1.25 16.12 -1.77
CA TYR A 63 -0.08 16.29 -1.17
C TYR A 63 -0.40 17.78 -1.12
N LYS A 64 -1.58 18.17 -1.65
CA LYS A 64 -2.01 19.58 -1.70
C LYS A 64 -0.96 20.52 -2.28
N ARG A 65 -0.34 20.09 -3.40
CA ARG A 65 0.74 20.80 -4.11
C ARG A 65 2.03 21.00 -3.30
N LYS A 66 2.19 20.33 -2.16
CA LYS A 66 3.41 20.37 -1.35
C LYS A 66 4.13 19.01 -1.38
N PRO A 67 5.46 18.99 -1.50
CA PRO A 67 6.23 17.74 -1.38
C PRO A 67 5.98 17.14 0.01
N TYR A 68 5.63 15.86 0.05
CA TYR A 68 5.26 15.19 1.30
C TYR A 68 6.17 14.00 1.61
N ALA A 69 6.32 13.10 0.64
CA ALA A 69 7.12 11.88 0.80
C ALA A 69 7.73 11.42 -0.52
N LYS A 70 8.65 10.47 -0.45
CA LYS A 70 9.21 9.73 -1.60
C LYS A 70 9.25 8.26 -1.28
N PHE A 71 9.20 7.40 -2.28
CA PHE A 71 9.46 5.98 -2.11
C PHE A 71 10.49 5.50 -3.12
N GLU A 72 11.31 4.54 -2.72
CA GLU A 72 12.31 3.97 -3.63
C GLU A 72 11.67 2.96 -4.59
N SER A 73 10.87 2.04 -4.06
CA SER A 73 10.15 1.09 -4.91
C SER A 73 8.82 0.66 -4.34
N VAL A 74 7.84 0.48 -5.23
CA VAL A 74 6.58 -0.20 -4.98
C VAL A 74 6.56 -1.41 -5.91
N SER A 75 6.20 -2.55 -5.35
CA SER A 75 6.13 -3.80 -6.08
C SER A 75 4.80 -4.47 -5.81
N ILE A 76 4.04 -4.73 -6.87
CA ILE A 76 2.74 -5.38 -6.78
C ILE A 76 2.88 -6.72 -7.48
N SER A 77 2.68 -7.79 -6.72
CA SER A 77 2.71 -9.15 -7.23
C SER A 77 1.33 -9.80 -7.04
N THR A 78 0.82 -10.38 -8.11
CA THR A 78 -0.47 -11.09 -8.08
C THR A 78 -0.19 -12.57 -8.24
N LYS A 79 -0.56 -13.35 -7.23
CA LYS A 79 -0.61 -14.81 -7.28
C LYS A 79 -2.08 -15.23 -7.32
N PHE A 80 -2.36 -16.46 -7.74
CA PHE A 80 -3.73 -16.98 -7.91
C PHE A 80 -4.70 -16.67 -6.77
N PHE A 81 -4.25 -16.75 -5.51
CA PHE A 81 -5.12 -16.56 -4.34
C PHE A 81 -4.69 -15.41 -3.43
N PHE A 82 -3.61 -14.72 -3.78
CA PHE A 82 -2.98 -13.73 -2.91
C PHE A 82 -2.39 -12.60 -3.76
N SER A 83 -2.72 -11.37 -3.38
CA SER A 83 -2.08 -10.19 -3.93
C SER A 83 -1.23 -9.55 -2.85
N HIS A 84 0.00 -9.20 -3.20
CA HIS A 84 0.96 -8.61 -2.28
C HIS A 84 1.53 -7.35 -2.90
N ALA A 85 1.31 -6.22 -2.24
CA ALA A 85 1.96 -4.96 -2.55
C ALA A 85 3.01 -4.67 -1.49
N LYS A 86 4.26 -4.43 -1.90
CA LYS A 86 5.38 -4.10 -1.02
C LYS A 86 6.00 -2.79 -1.47
N ILE A 87 6.07 -1.84 -0.55
CA ILE A 87 6.73 -0.56 -0.70
C ILE A 87 8.01 -0.60 0.12
N THR A 88 9.12 -0.16 -0.45
CA THR A 88 10.42 -0.10 0.21
C THR A 88 10.89 1.34 0.33
N ASN A 89 11.49 1.65 1.48
CA ASN A 89 12.14 2.92 1.80
C ASN A 89 11.25 4.13 1.49
N ILE A 90 10.34 4.43 2.41
CA ILE A 90 9.48 5.60 2.35
C ILE A 90 10.14 6.72 3.15
N PHE A 91 10.52 7.76 2.41
CA PHE A 91 11.15 8.95 2.96
C PHE A 91 10.12 10.05 3.16
N PHE A 92 10.05 10.64 4.34
CA PHE A 92 9.18 11.77 4.62
C PHE A 92 9.98 13.06 4.66
N LEU A 93 9.38 14.15 4.18
CA LEU A 93 9.98 15.47 4.30
C LEU A 93 9.86 15.95 5.75
N ASN A 94 11.00 16.06 6.43
CA ASN A 94 11.05 16.63 7.77
C ASN A 94 10.87 18.16 7.69
N LYS A 95 9.86 18.69 8.40
CA LYS A 95 9.56 20.14 8.42
C LYS A 95 10.70 20.96 9.03
N ASN A 96 11.44 20.39 9.98
CA ASN A 96 12.49 21.11 10.71
C ASN A 96 13.78 21.18 9.90
N SER A 97 14.19 20.07 9.27
CA SER A 97 15.46 19.97 8.54
C SER A 97 15.34 20.24 7.04
N SER A 98 14.11 20.28 6.49
CA SER A 98 13.84 20.33 5.04
C SER A 98 14.52 19.20 4.25
N LYS A 99 14.88 18.09 4.93
CA LYS A 99 15.49 16.90 4.33
C LYS A 99 14.50 15.74 4.33
N TYR A 100 14.72 14.82 3.40
CA TYR A 100 13.99 13.55 3.35
C TYR A 100 14.64 12.54 4.28
N GLU A 101 13.86 11.97 5.18
CA GLU A 101 14.32 10.94 6.11
C GLU A 101 13.54 9.64 5.89
N ASN A 102 14.27 8.53 5.73
CA ASN A 102 13.65 7.22 5.63
C ASN A 102 13.04 6.84 6.98
N LEU A 103 11.71 6.74 7.03
CA LEU A 103 10.98 6.34 8.23
C LEU A 103 10.42 4.93 8.15
N ILE A 104 10.08 4.44 6.95
CA ILE A 104 9.50 3.12 6.73
C ILE A 104 10.40 2.36 5.76
N ASP A 105 11.11 1.36 6.25
CA ASP A 105 11.97 0.55 5.40
C ASP A 105 11.12 -0.38 4.52
N ILE A 106 10.07 -0.97 5.10
CA ILE A 106 9.17 -1.90 4.41
C ILE A 106 7.73 -1.64 4.84
N LEU A 107 6.85 -1.41 3.87
CA LEU A 107 5.40 -1.47 4.03
C LEU A 107 4.85 -2.58 3.15
N SER A 108 4.07 -3.49 3.72
CA SER A 108 3.49 -4.65 3.04
C SER A 108 1.98 -4.64 3.21
N ILE A 109 1.27 -4.74 2.09
CA ILE A 109 -0.18 -4.82 2.01
C ILE A 109 -0.52 -6.17 1.39
N ASN A 110 -1.24 -7.01 2.14
CA ASN A 110 -1.61 -8.35 1.69
C ASN A 110 -3.13 -8.48 1.60
N TYR A 111 -3.58 -8.97 0.45
CA TYR A 111 -4.93 -9.41 0.21
C TYR A 111 -4.96 -10.91 -0.06
N SER A 112 -5.96 -11.61 0.44
CA SER A 112 -6.17 -13.04 0.21
C SER A 112 -7.61 -13.31 -0.15
N ILE A 113 -7.83 -14.20 -1.12
CA ILE A 113 -9.17 -14.69 -1.48
C ILE A 113 -9.80 -15.50 -0.32
N ILE A 114 -9.00 -16.07 0.59
CA ILE A 114 -9.48 -16.81 1.76
C ILE A 114 -10.11 -15.86 2.79
N ASN A 115 -9.62 -14.62 2.86
CA ASN A 115 -10.16 -13.57 3.72
C ASN A 115 -10.43 -12.31 2.90
N PRO A 116 -11.41 -12.35 1.96
CA PRO A 116 -11.57 -11.34 0.93
C PRO A 116 -12.10 -10.01 1.48
N LEU A 117 -12.61 -9.99 2.72
CA LEU A 117 -13.11 -8.78 3.36
C LEU A 117 -12.03 -8.01 4.11
N ASN A 118 -10.85 -8.60 4.33
CA ASN A 118 -9.80 -7.99 5.13
C ASN A 118 -8.50 -7.89 4.33
N ILE A 119 -7.98 -6.67 4.21
CA ILE A 119 -6.64 -6.41 3.70
C ILE A 119 -5.74 -6.12 4.90
N THR A 120 -4.61 -6.83 5.00
CA THR A 120 -3.67 -6.62 6.11
C THR A 120 -2.54 -5.69 5.69
N ILE A 121 -2.17 -4.78 6.59
CA ILE A 121 -1.07 -3.82 6.42
C ILE A 121 -0.02 -4.13 7.49
N LYS A 122 1.25 -4.20 7.10
CA LYS A 122 2.39 -4.34 8.02
C LYS A 122 3.51 -3.41 7.59
N GLY A 123 3.98 -2.58 8.51
CA GLY A 123 5.07 -1.64 8.29
C GLY A 123 6.18 -1.84 9.31
N ILE A 124 7.43 -1.73 8.88
CA ILE A 124 8.61 -1.74 9.76
C ILE A 124 9.58 -0.66 9.26
N GLY A 125 10.16 0.09 10.18
CA GLY A 125 11.30 0.95 9.87
C GLY A 125 11.76 1.74 11.08
N LYS A 126 12.48 2.84 10.83
CA LYS A 126 12.88 3.80 11.87
C LYS A 126 11.69 4.36 12.62
N MET A 127 10.49 4.36 12.03
CA MET A 127 9.30 4.80 12.74
C MET A 127 8.78 3.82 13.80
N GLY A 128 9.29 2.60 13.81
CA GLY A 128 8.81 1.50 14.64
C GLY A 128 8.02 0.49 13.81
N LYS A 129 7.05 -0.15 14.45
CA LYS A 129 6.24 -1.23 13.84
C LYS A 129 4.81 -0.77 13.67
N MET A 130 4.27 -0.93 12.46
CA MET A 130 2.89 -0.63 12.14
C MET A 130 2.17 -1.90 11.74
N THR A 131 0.95 -2.08 12.22
CA THR A 131 0.04 -3.14 11.79
C THR A 131 -1.32 -2.52 11.52
N GLY A 132 -2.05 -3.04 10.54
CA GLY A 132 -3.37 -2.53 10.24
C GLY A 132 -4.23 -3.48 9.46
N ILE A 133 -5.53 -3.20 9.48
CA ILE A 133 -6.55 -3.97 8.77
C ILE A 133 -7.48 -2.99 8.07
N ILE A 134 -7.69 -3.19 6.78
CA ILE A 134 -8.79 -2.57 6.03
C ILE A 134 -9.91 -3.60 5.95
N ASN A 135 -11.02 -3.32 6.60
CA ASN A 135 -12.24 -4.11 6.50
C ASN A 135 -13.11 -3.52 5.38
N LEU A 136 -13.23 -4.23 4.25
CA LEU A 136 -14.00 -3.79 3.08
C LEU A 136 -15.51 -3.86 3.30
N LYS A 137 -15.98 -4.70 4.23
CA LYS A 137 -17.42 -4.80 4.57
C LYS A 137 -17.87 -3.59 5.37
N GLU A 138 -17.10 -3.24 6.38
CA GLU A 138 -17.38 -2.10 7.27
C GLU A 138 -16.87 -0.78 6.69
N LYS A 139 -16.01 -0.84 5.68
CA LYS A 139 -15.27 0.29 5.09
C LYS A 139 -14.47 1.06 6.14
N ILE A 140 -13.83 0.31 7.03
CA ILE A 140 -13.01 0.86 8.11
C ILE A 140 -11.55 0.48 7.89
N ILE A 141 -10.67 1.46 8.04
CA ILE A 141 -9.22 1.27 8.13
C ILE A 141 -8.83 1.42 9.59
N THR A 142 -8.21 0.39 10.15
CA THR A 142 -7.61 0.41 11.49
C THR A 142 -6.10 0.30 11.36
N LEU A 143 -5.36 1.23 11.96
CA LEU A 143 -3.90 1.21 12.03
C LEU A 143 -3.46 1.29 13.49
N GLU A 144 -2.50 0.46 13.85
CA GLU A 144 -1.80 0.45 15.13
C GLU A 144 -0.31 0.69 14.84
N LEU A 145 0.28 1.67 15.52
CA LEU A 145 1.69 2.00 15.44
C LEU A 145 2.32 1.91 16.83
N GLU A 146 3.40 1.14 16.91
CA GLU A 146 4.36 1.13 18.01
C GLU A 146 5.51 2.07 17.65
N PRO A 147 5.49 3.34 18.10
CA PRO A 147 6.42 4.37 17.65
C PRO A 147 7.82 4.18 18.24
N SER A 148 8.86 4.48 17.45
CA SER A 148 10.21 4.66 17.98
C SER A 148 10.36 6.02 18.70
N ARG A 149 11.45 6.22 19.45
CA ARG A 149 11.72 7.49 20.15
C ARG A 149 11.88 8.68 19.18
N LEU A 150 12.50 8.47 18.03
CA LEU A 150 12.80 9.52 17.03
C LEU A 150 11.52 10.18 16.49
N VAL A 151 10.51 9.36 16.22
CA VAL A 151 9.24 9.78 15.62
C VAL A 151 8.46 10.74 16.50
N LYS A 152 8.51 10.54 17.82
CA LYS A 152 7.76 11.35 18.78
C LYS A 152 8.21 12.81 18.80
N ILE A 153 9.45 13.08 18.40
CA ILE A 153 10.06 14.41 18.46
C ILE A 153 9.97 15.08 17.08
N ASP A 154 10.52 14.44 16.04
CA ASP A 154 10.71 15.10 14.74
C ASP A 154 9.50 14.95 13.80
N PHE A 155 8.62 13.99 14.05
CA PHE A 155 7.51 13.64 13.16
C PHE A 155 6.14 13.62 13.86
N ASN A 156 6.00 14.34 14.97
CA ASN A 156 4.75 14.38 15.74
C ASN A 156 3.53 14.82 14.90
N TYR A 157 3.75 15.66 13.89
CA TYR A 157 2.70 16.11 12.96
C TYR A 157 2.00 14.97 12.20
N LEU A 158 2.62 13.80 12.08
CA LEU A 158 2.01 12.61 11.46
C LEU A 158 0.91 11.99 12.34
N PHE A 159 0.89 12.28 13.64
CA PHE A 159 0.00 11.65 14.62
C PHE A 159 -1.13 12.54 15.13
N ASN A 160 -1.35 13.72 14.52
CA ASN A 160 -2.36 14.68 14.97
C ASN A 160 -3.78 14.08 15.13
N ASN A 161 -4.11 13.09 14.28
CA ASN A 161 -5.42 12.42 14.29
C ASN A 161 -5.40 11.03 14.95
N TRP A 162 -4.29 10.64 15.59
CA TRP A 162 -4.13 9.33 16.21
C TRP A 162 -4.41 9.39 17.71
N LYS A 163 -5.04 8.34 18.24
CA LYS A 163 -5.28 8.18 19.68
C LYS A 163 -4.10 7.45 20.32
N LEU A 164 -3.49 8.04 21.34
CA LEU A 164 -2.42 7.38 22.11
C LEU A 164 -3.05 6.54 23.25
N VAL A 165 -2.88 5.22 23.20
CA VAL A 165 -3.35 4.29 24.23
C VAL A 165 -2.21 3.36 24.63
N LYS A 166 -1.85 3.36 25.93
CA LYS A 166 -0.79 2.49 26.49
C LYS A 166 0.55 2.56 25.71
N GLY A 167 0.91 3.74 25.21
CA GLY A 167 2.16 3.97 24.49
C GLY A 167 2.15 3.61 23.00
N LYS A 168 1.01 3.14 22.46
CA LYS A 168 0.78 2.88 21.04
C LYS A 168 -0.18 3.90 20.45
N TYR A 169 0.01 4.23 19.18
CA TYR A 169 -0.90 5.11 18.45
C TYR A 169 -1.90 4.28 17.65
N TYR A 170 -3.18 4.66 17.73
CA TYR A 170 -4.28 4.05 17.01
C TYR A 170 -4.94 5.07 16.08
N TYR A 171 -5.17 4.68 14.83
CA TYR A 171 -5.89 5.47 13.85
C TYR A 171 -7.02 4.64 13.25
N GLU A 172 -8.20 5.25 13.18
CA GLU A 172 -9.40 4.66 12.61
C GLU A 172 -9.99 5.65 11.61
N TYR A 173 -10.31 5.15 10.41
CA TYR A 173 -10.91 5.95 9.36
C TYR A 173 -11.99 5.16 8.63
N GLN A 174 -13.17 5.77 8.47
CA GLN A 174 -14.30 5.18 7.78
C GLN A 174 -14.53 5.91 6.45
N PHE A 175 -14.73 5.16 5.35
CA PHE A 175 -14.83 5.67 3.99
C PHE A 175 -16.04 5.15 3.19
#